data_AF-A0A329UX86-F1
#
_entry.id   AF-A0A329UX86-F1
#
_cell.length_a   1.000
_cell.length_b   1.000
_cell.length_c   1.000
_cell.angle_alpha   90.00
_cell.angle_beta   90.00
_cell.angle_gamma   90.00
#
_symmetry.space_group_name_H-M   'P 1'
#
loop_
_entity.id
_entity.type
_entity.pdbx_description
1 polymer ?
#
loop_
_entity_poly.entity_id
_entity_poly.type
_entity_poly.pdbx_seq_one_letter_code
_entity_poly.pdbx_strand_id
1 'polypeptide(L)' 'MTEHKFVVKLVCYLSDEPEVLTEINFATRKEAEEYRDLALYAMKAKYGEDQTVFDFEIFES' A
#
# COMPACT_ATOMS: atom_id res chain seq x y z
N MET A 1 -20.62 1.57 -13.58
CA MET A 1 -19.36 2.22 -13.19
C MET A 1 -19.11 1.83 -11.75
N THR A 2 -18.10 1.00 -11.50
CA THR A 2 -17.76 0.62 -10.12
C THR A 2 -17.03 1.80 -9.52
N GLU A 3 -17.64 2.49 -8.57
CA GLU A 3 -17.00 3.58 -7.85
C GLU A 3 -15.86 2.99 -7.03
N HIS A 4 -14.62 3.33 -7.38
CA HIS A 4 -13.47 2.91 -6.61
C HIS A 4 -13.37 3.81 -5.38
N LYS A 5 -13.75 3.26 -4.23
CA LYS A 5 -13.81 3.98 -2.96
C LYS A 5 -12.55 3.84 -2.12
N PHE A 6 -11.69 2.88 -2.44
CA PHE A 6 -10.52 2.58 -1.63
C PHE A 6 -9.26 2.72 -2.46
N VAL A 7 -8.24 3.36 -1.90
CA VAL A 7 -6.94 3.56 -2.55
C VAL A 7 -5.87 2.98 -1.66
N VAL A 8 -5.08 2.05 -2.19
CA VAL A 8 -3.85 1.57 -1.54
C VAL A 8 -2.67 2.37 -2.07
N LYS A 9 -1.88 2.97 -1.19
CA LYS A 9 -0.70 3.75 -1.54
C LYS A 9 0.55 3.08 -0.99
N LEU A 10 1.58 2.92 -1.82
CA LEU A 10 2.92 2.59 -1.34
C LEU A 10 3.60 3.90 -0.92
N VAL A 11 3.92 4.02 0.36
CA VAL A 11 4.56 5.20 0.93
C VAL A 11 5.99 4.86 1.30
N CYS A 12 6.93 5.74 0.94
CA CYS A 12 8.34 5.65 1.27
C CYS A 12 8.72 6.72 2.29
N TYR A 13 9.37 6.28 3.37
CA TYR A 13 9.77 7.10 4.52
C TYR A 13 11.28 7.35 4.59
N LEU A 14 11.97 7.34 3.45
CA LEU A 14 13.43 7.57 3.39
C LEU A 14 13.83 9.04 3.55
N SER A 15 12.90 9.97 3.37
CA SER A 15 13.11 11.42 3.44
C SER A 15 12.30 12.04 4.58
N ASP A 16 12.59 13.30 4.91
CA ASP A 16 11.83 14.06 5.92
C ASP A 16 10.33 14.17 5.58
N GLU A 17 10.00 14.12 4.28
CA GLU A 17 8.64 14.06 3.79
C GLU A 17 8.36 12.68 3.18
N PRO A 18 7.28 11.98 3.60
CA PRO A 18 6.89 10.71 3.01
C PRO A 18 6.53 10.85 1.53
N GLU A 19 7.09 9.99 0.70
CA GLU A 19 6.85 9.99 -0.75
C GLU A 19 5.89 8.87 -1.16
N VAL A 20 4.85 9.20 -1.92
CA VAL A 20 3.95 8.20 -2.49
C VAL A 20 4.52 7.68 -3.81
N LEU A 21 4.89 6.40 -3.85
CA LEU A 21 5.53 5.78 -5.01
C LEU A 21 4.53 5.13 -5.97
N THR A 22 3.42 4.60 -5.45
CA THR A 22 2.34 4.04 -6.27
C THR A 22 0.99 4.18 -5.58
N GLU A 23 -0.08 4.24 -6.38
CA GLU A 23 -1.46 4.30 -5.92
C GLU A 23 -2.32 3.34 -6.75
N ILE A 24 -3.14 2.52 -6.06
CA ILE A 24 -3.99 1.52 -6.71
C ILE A 24 -5.41 1.61 -6.15
N ASN A 25 -6.38 1.68 -7.05
CA ASN A 25 -7.79 1.90 -6.74
C ASN A 25 -8.56 0.58 -6.68
N PHE A 26 -9.41 0.43 -5.65
CA PHE A 26 -10.22 -0.75 -5.38
C PHE A 26 -11.67 -0.36 -5.13
N ALA A 27 -12.57 -1.24 -5.56
CA ALA A 27 -14.01 -1.05 -5.38
C ALA A 27 -14.43 -1.29 -3.93
N THR A 28 -13.81 -2.27 -3.29
CA THR A 28 -14.13 -2.69 -1.92
C THR A 28 -12.93 -2.61 -1.00
N ARG A 29 -13.20 -2.38 0.29
CA ARG A 29 -12.17 -2.41 1.34
C ARG A 29 -11.46 -3.75 1.40
N LYS A 30 -12.20 -4.84 1.21
CA LYS A 30 -11.68 -6.21 1.24
C LYS A 30 -10.58 -6.42 0.18
N GLU A 31 -10.83 -6.00 -1.06
CA GLU A 31 -9.83 -6.10 -2.14
C GLU A 31 -8.58 -5.25 -1.83
N ALA A 32 -8.77 -4.05 -1.27
CA ALA A 32 -7.66 -3.19 -0.86
C ALA A 32 -6.81 -3.82 0.26
N GLU A 33 -7.46 -4.42 1.27
CA GLU A 33 -6.79 -5.13 2.37
C GLU A 33 -6.05 -6.38 1.89
N GLU A 34 -6.68 -7.20 1.04
CA GLU A 34 -6.04 -8.38 0.43
C GLU A 34 -4.81 -8.00 -0.40
N TYR A 35 -4.90 -6.93 -1.19
CA TYR A 35 -3.75 -6.42 -1.94
C TYR A 35 -2.63 -5.93 -1.01
N ARG A 36 -2.97 -5.11 0.01
CA ARG A 36 -2.00 -4.59 0.98
C ARG A 36 -1.22 -5.71 1.65
N ASP A 37 -1.93 -6.73 2.15
CA ASP A 37 -1.31 -7.82 2.89
C ASP A 37 -0.39 -8.67 1.99
N LEU A 38 -0.82 -8.93 0.75
CA LEU A 38 0.01 -9.62 -0.24
C LEU A 38 1.26 -8.80 -0.62
N ALA A 39 1.11 -7.48 -0.79
CA ALA A 39 2.20 -6.60 -1.14
C ALA A 39 3.23 -6.46 -0.01
N LEU A 40 2.76 -6.34 1.24
CA LEU A 40 3.61 -6.37 2.44
C LEU A 40 4.36 -7.71 2.57
N TYR A 41 3.67 -8.83 2.32
CA TYR A 41 4.31 -10.15 2.32
C TYR A 41 5.40 -10.24 1.26
N ALA A 42 5.13 -9.82 0.03
CA ALA A 42 6.10 -9.83 -1.06
C ALA A 42 7.31 -8.93 -0.76
N MET A 43 7.10 -7.77 -0.13
CA MET A 43 8.18 -6.87 0.30
C MET A 43 9.07 -7.52 1.34
N LYS A 44 8.48 -8.09 2.40
CA LYS A 44 9.24 -8.80 3.45
C LYS A 44 10.02 -9.98 2.89
N ALA A 45 9.40 -10.76 2.00
CA ALA A 45 10.05 -11.90 1.35
C ALA A 45 11.24 -11.47 0.46
N LYS A 46 11.17 -10.30 -0.18
CA LYS A 46 12.20 -9.83 -1.12
C LYS A 46 13.31 -9.03 -0.45
N TYR A 47 12.99 -8.21 0.56
CA TYR A 47 13.90 -7.23 1.16
C TYR A 47 14.24 -7.53 2.63
N GLY A 48 13.61 -8.54 3.24
CA GLY A 48 13.79 -8.89 4.65
C GLY A 48 12.69 -8.34 5.55
N GLU A 49 12.53 -8.95 6.73
CA GLU A 49 11.47 -8.58 7.69
C GLU A 49 11.70 -7.21 8.35
N ASP A 50 12.94 -6.73 8.39
CA ASP A 50 13.34 -5.45 9.00
C ASP A 50 13.06 -4.22 8.12
N GLN A 51 12.41 -4.42 6.96
CA GLN A 51 12.11 -3.33 6.05
C GLN A 51 11.01 -2.42 6.62
N THR A 52 11.42 -1.24 7.11
CA THR A 52 10.55 -0.25 7.76
C THR A 52 10.37 1.04 6.95
N VAL A 53 11.14 1.21 5.88
CA VAL A 53 11.14 2.43 5.06
C VAL A 53 10.02 2.47 4.01
N PHE A 54 9.25 1.39 3.88
CA PHE A 54 8.10 1.29 2.97
C PHE A 54 6.89 0.76 3.72
N ASP A 55 5.73 1.35 3.46
CA ASP A 55 4.45 0.84 3.95
C ASP A 55 3.35 0.94 2.87
N PHE A 56 2.29 0.15 3.04
CA PHE A 56 1.10 0.20 2.22
C PHE A 56 -0.09 0.70 3.04
N GLU A 57 -0.54 1.90 2.73
CA GLU A 57 -1.63 2.58 3.44
C GLU A 57 -2.93 2.55 2.64
N ILE A 58 -4.06 2.39 3.32
CA ILE A 58 -5.39 2.35 2.70
C ILE A 58 -6.14 3.64 3.04
N PHE A 59 -6.60 4.33 2.02
CA PHE A 59 -7.43 5.53 2.12
C PHE A 59 -8.81 5.28 1.54
N GLU A 60 -9.82 5.94 2.11
CA GLU A 60 -11.18 5.96 1.57
C GLU A 60 -11.41 7.29 0.84
N SER A 61 -11.89 7.22 -0.40
CA SER A 61 -12.16 8.36 -1.30
C SER A 61 -13.58 8.87 -1.18
#